data_AF-A0A1Z8ZBI6-F1
#
_entry.id   AF-A0A1Z8ZBI6-F1
#
_cell.length_a   1.000
_cell.length_b   1.000
_cell.length_c   1.000
_cell.angle_alpha   90.00
_cell.angle_beta   90.00
_cell.angle_gamma   90.00
#
_symmetry.space_group_name_H-M   'P 1'
#
loop_
_entity.id
_entity.type
_entity.pdbx_description
1 polymer ?
#
loop_
_entity_poly.entity_id
_entity_poly.type
_entity_poly.pdbx_seq_one_letter_code
_entity_poly.pdbx_strand_id
1 'polypeptide(L)' 'MSEDKEKTGQISELKTQLIDCQESLQNLVFQKSMQQLEDISQIKKTRKKIARLKTFLTEAKASLNS' A
#
# COMPACT_ATOMS: atom_id res chain seq x y z
N MET A 1 13.19 2.45 -26.92
CA MET A 1 11.80 1.97 -26.73
C MET A 1 11.67 1.03 -25.51
N SER A 2 12.47 1.22 -24.45
CA SER A 2 12.53 0.22 -23.36
C SER A 2 12.22 0.77 -21.96
N GLU A 3 12.10 2.09 -21.78
CA GLU A 3 12.00 2.71 -20.44
C GLU A 3 10.55 2.77 -19.91
N ASP A 4 9.53 2.71 -20.77
CA ASP A 4 8.13 2.81 -20.34
C ASP A 4 7.61 1.51 -19.69
N LYS A 5 8.17 0.36 -20.06
CA LYS A 5 7.75 -0.94 -19.52
C LYS A 5 8.15 -1.10 -18.05
N GLU A 6 9.28 -0.52 -17.67
CA GLU A 6 9.88 -0.66 -16.35
C GLU A 6 9.12 0.18 -15.30
N LYS A 7 8.76 1.42 -15.65
CA LYS A 7 7.91 2.30 -14.82
C LYS A 7 6.51 1.72 -14.63
N THR A 8 5.95 1.12 -15.67
CA THR A 8 4.63 0.48 -15.60
C THR A 8 4.64 -0.77 -14.71
N GLY A 9 5.72 -1.56 -14.77
CA GLY A 9 5.96 -2.70 -13.89
C GLY A 9 6.07 -2.30 -12.42
N GLN A 10 6.86 -1.27 -12.10
CA GLN A 10 6.98 -0.72 -10.74
C GLN A 10 5.64 -0.21 -10.19
N ILE A 11 4.83 0.45 -11.01
CA ILE A 11 3.48 0.90 -10.62
C ILE A 11 2.58 -0.30 -10.27
N SER A 12 2.68 -1.40 -11.04
CA SER A 12 1.92 -2.62 -10.76
C SER A 12 2.36 -3.26 -9.45
N GLU A 13 3.67 -3.35 -9.20
CA GLU A 13 4.22 -3.92 -7.98
C GLU A 13 3.85 -3.09 -6.74
N LEU A 14 3.90 -1.76 -6.84
CA LEU A 14 3.42 -0.86 -5.79
C LEU A 14 1.92 -1.03 -5.50
N LYS A 15 1.11 -1.31 -6.53
CA LYS A 15 -0.32 -1.63 -6.34
C LYS A 15 -0.50 -2.97 -5.63
N THR A 16 0.26 -4.00 -5.99
CA THR A 16 0.21 -5.30 -5.31
C THR A 16 0.56 -5.15 -3.83
N GLN A 17 1.68 -4.47 -3.52
CA GLN A 17 2.06 -4.19 -2.12
C GLN A 17 0.99 -3.40 -1.35
N LEU A 18 0.26 -2.52 -2.04
CA LEU A 18 -0.84 -1.75 -1.45
C LEU A 18 -2.05 -2.66 -1.14
N ILE A 19 -2.36 -3.62 -2.01
CA ILE A 19 -3.41 -4.63 -1.78
C ILE A 19 -3.02 -5.51 -0.58
N ASP A 20 -1.80 -6.03 -0.55
CA ASP A 20 -1.29 -6.85 0.57
C ASP A 20 -1.35 -6.09 1.91
N CYS A 21 -1.00 -4.79 1.90
CA CYS A 21 -1.11 -3.94 3.08
C CYS A 21 -2.58 -3.70 3.49
N GLN A 22 -3.52 -3.61 2.54
CA GLN A 22 -4.94 -3.50 2.84
C GLN A 22 -5.51 -4.79 3.42
N GLU A 23 -5.13 -5.95 2.90
CA GLU A 23 -5.52 -7.25 3.47
C GLU A 23 -4.97 -7.42 4.88
N SER A 24 -3.70 -7.06 5.09
CA SER A 24 -3.10 -7.03 6.43
C SER A 24 -3.86 -6.10 7.38
N LEU A 25 -4.31 -4.94 6.90
CA LEU A 25 -5.13 -4.01 7.70
C LEU A 25 -6.50 -4.62 8.03
N GLN A 26 -7.15 -5.31 7.10
CA GLN A 26 -8.43 -6.00 7.35
C GLN A 26 -8.26 -7.09 8.42
N ASN A 27 -7.19 -7.88 8.34
CA ASN A 27 -6.87 -8.89 9.35
C ASN A 27 -6.64 -8.26 10.73
N LEU A 28 -5.91 -7.16 10.82
CA LEU A 28 -5.70 -6.44 12.08
C LEU A 28 -7.02 -5.85 12.63
N VAL A 29 -7.88 -5.31 11.77
CA VAL A 29 -9.20 -4.80 12.18
C VAL A 29 -10.10 -5.94 12.66
N PHE A 30 -10.04 -7.10 12.00
CA PHE A 30 -10.77 -8.30 12.40
C PHE A 30 -10.30 -8.81 13.76
N GLN A 31 -8.99 -8.95 13.97
CA GLN A 31 -8.41 -9.31 15.28
C GLN A 31 -8.78 -8.31 16.37
N LYS A 32 -8.79 -7.00 16.04
CA LYS A 32 -9.26 -5.96 16.95
C LYS A 32 -10.73 -6.14 17.31
N SER A 33 -11.59 -6.44 16.32
CA SER A 33 -13.02 -6.65 16.55
C SER A 33 -13.30 -7.88 17.42
N MET A 34 -12.46 -8.91 17.32
CA MET A 34 -12.48 -10.10 18.17
C MET A 34 -11.90 -9.86 19.57
N GLN A 35 -11.48 -8.63 19.90
CA GLN A 35 -10.80 -8.26 21.14
C GLN A 35 -9.50 -9.06 21.38
N GLN A 36 -8.92 -9.63 20.32
CA GLN A 36 -7.69 -10.45 20.36
C GLN A 36 -6.44 -9.63 20.03
N LEU A 37 -6.60 -8.35 19.66
CA LEU A 37 -5.48 -7.49 19.28
C LEU A 37 -5.02 -6.62 20.46
N GLU A 38 -3.88 -6.98 21.04
CA GLU A 38 -3.21 -6.19 22.07
C GLU A 38 -2.51 -4.95 21.48
N ASP A 39 -1.90 -5.07 20.30
CA ASP A 39 -1.14 -3.97 19.67
C ASP A 39 -1.92 -3.24 18.56
N ILE A 40 -2.82 -2.35 18.98
CA ILE A 40 -3.59 -1.44 18.11
C ILE A 40 -2.66 -0.50 17.31
N SER A 41 -1.40 -0.32 17.73
CA SER A 41 -0.44 0.55 17.03
C SER A 41 -0.09 0.03 15.64
N GLN A 42 -0.16 -1.29 15.42
CA GLN A 42 0.09 -1.91 14.12
C GLN A 42 -0.93 -1.46 13.07
N ILE A 43 -2.19 -1.24 13.46
CA ILE A 43 -3.23 -0.69 12.57
C ILE A 43 -2.83 0.72 12.11
N LYS A 44 -2.38 1.58 13.04
CA LYS A 44 -1.95 2.95 12.72
C LYS A 44 -0.70 2.94 11.83
N LYS A 45 0.27 2.07 12.08
CA LYS A 45 1.48 1.91 11.26
C LYS A 45 1.13 1.45 9.84
N THR A 46 0.28 0.42 9.72
CA THR A 46 -0.17 -0.14 8.43
C THR A 46 -0.95 0.90 7.61
N ARG A 47 -1.84 1.68 8.26
CA ARG A 47 -2.53 2.82 7.60
C ARG A 47 -1.56 3.88 7.07
N LYS A 48 -0.52 4.24 7.83
CA LYS A 48 0.53 5.18 7.37
C LYS A 48 1.31 4.60 6.19
N LYS A 49 1.58 3.29 6.19
CA LYS A 49 2.27 2.59 5.10
C LYS A 49 1.45 2.63 3.80
N ILE A 50 0.14 2.36 3.88
CA ILE A 50 -0.80 2.49 2.75
C ILE A 50 -0.81 3.92 2.21
N ALA A 51 -0.87 4.93 3.08
CA ALA A 51 -0.86 6.33 2.65
C ALA A 51 0.42 6.69 1.86
N ARG A 52 1.59 6.25 2.35
CA ARG A 52 2.87 6.45 1.65
C ARG A 52 2.91 5.75 0.29
N LEU A 53 2.46 4.49 0.22
CA LEU A 53 2.38 3.75 -1.05
C LEU A 53 1.46 4.45 -2.07
N LYS A 54 0.34 5.04 -1.62
CA LYS A 54 -0.54 5.85 -2.48
C LYS A 54 0.15 7.11 -2.99
N THR A 55 0.94 7.79 -2.16
CA THR A 55 1.73 8.96 -2.57
C THR A 55 2.74 8.57 -3.65
N PHE A 56 3.54 7.53 -3.44
CA PHE A 56 4.48 7.04 -4.46
C PHE A 56 3.79 6.65 -5.77
N LEU A 57 2.63 6.00 -5.70
CA LEU A 57 1.81 5.70 -6.87
C LEU A 57 1.36 6.95 -7.63
N THR A 58 1.06 8.02 -6.90
CA THR A 58 0.63 9.30 -7.48
C THR A 58 1.80 10.03 -8.14
N GLU A 59 2.96 10.07 -7.47
CA GLU A 59 4.20 10.63 -8.02
C GLU A 59 4.66 9.88 -9.28
N ALA A 60 4.64 8.53 -9.24
CA ALA A 60 4.98 7.70 -10.39
C ALA A 60 4.05 7.97 -11.58
N LYS A 61 2.73 8.08 -11.33
CA LYS A 61 1.77 8.47 -12.37
C LYS A 61 2.00 9.88 -12.90
N ALA A 62 2.32 10.84 -12.04
CA ALA A 62 2.61 12.22 -12.44
C ALA A 62 3.84 12.27 -13.36
N SER A 63 4.90 11.52 -13.03
CA SER A 63 6.12 11.41 -13.86
C SER A 63 5.92 10.68 -15.19
N LEU A 64 4.84 9.90 -15.32
CA LEU A 64 4.51 9.17 -16.54
C LEU A 64 3.67 10.02 -17.51
N ASN A 65 2.99 11.05 -17.00
CA ASN A 65 2.10 11.93 -17.76
C ASN A 65 2.76 13.28 -18.14
N SER A 66 4.04 13.48 -17.79
CA SER A 66 4.82 14.71 -18.03
C SER A 66 5.79 14.56 -19.19
#